data_AF-A0AA89AKR4-F1
#
_entry.id   AF-A0AA89AKR4-F1
#
_cell.length_a   1.000
_cell.length_b   1.000
_cell.length_c   1.000
_cell.angle_alpha   90.00
_cell.angle_beta   90.00
_cell.angle_gamma   90.00
#
_symmetry.space_group_name_H-M   'P 1'
#
loop_
_entity.id
_entity.type
_entity.pdbx_description
1 polymer ?
#
loop_
_entity_poly.entity_id
_entity_poly.type
_entity_poly.pdbx_seq_one_letter_code
_entity_poly.pdbx_strand_id
1 'polypeptide(L)'
;MPPYESYDGIGDPMEHLAHFTSGMNLHLVPGQIMCRAFPVILKGAAHIWFQHLAPRSISCWAQLAESFRNNFLTSWIQRKKSSALFRIVQGPKESLKSYYTRFNTEKLLTDNLDSGVTFAAMARGVRPGTPLRFSLNKKPPEHMIDLLDRVEKYLRAEEDSTTTTQDEGISGQKRRDCPNGKIPEEPTRSRTTLSKNFTPLTTSREHILN
;
A
#
# COMPACT_ATOMS: atom_id res chain seq x y z
N MET A 1 -2.54 0.35 -46.00
CA MET A 1 -1.89 -0.36 -44.88
C MET A 1 -3.01 -0.76 -43.92
N PRO A 2 -3.12 -2.03 -43.50
CA PRO A 2 -4.16 -2.45 -42.55
C PRO A 2 -4.09 -1.60 -41.27
N PRO A 3 -5.19 -1.45 -40.51
CA PRO A 3 -5.18 -0.66 -39.29
C PRO A 3 -4.33 -1.37 -38.23
N TYR A 4 -3.10 -0.92 -38.06
CA TYR A 4 -2.26 -1.32 -36.94
C TYR A 4 -2.73 -0.57 -35.70
N GLU A 5 -2.88 -1.28 -34.58
CA GLU A 5 -3.18 -0.67 -33.30
C GLU A 5 -2.04 0.28 -32.90
N SER A 6 -2.38 1.51 -32.51
CA SER A 6 -1.37 2.51 -32.15
C SER A 6 -0.89 2.33 -30.72
N TYR A 7 0.43 2.40 -30.50
CA TYR A 7 1.04 2.27 -29.18
C TYR A 7 1.42 3.62 -28.58
N ASP A 8 0.93 3.92 -27.37
CA ASP A 8 1.20 5.17 -26.65
C ASP A 8 2.37 5.09 -25.66
N GLY A 9 2.95 3.92 -25.44
CA GLY A 9 3.88 3.65 -24.33
C GLY A 9 3.25 2.82 -23.21
N ILE A 10 1.96 2.48 -23.32
CA ILE A 10 1.21 1.66 -22.37
C ILE A 10 0.87 0.32 -23.03
N GLY A 11 1.02 -0.77 -22.27
CA GLY A 11 0.85 -2.14 -22.78
C GLY A 11 2.19 -2.84 -23.00
N ASP A 12 2.13 -4.10 -23.44
CA ASP A 12 3.31 -4.95 -23.62
C ASP A 12 4.08 -4.52 -24.88
N PRO A 13 5.30 -3.96 -24.75
CA PRO A 13 6.08 -3.52 -25.90
C PRO A 13 6.55 -4.69 -26.77
N MET A 14 6.72 -5.89 -26.21
CA MET A 14 7.14 -7.07 -26.98
C MET A 14 6.00 -7.61 -27.82
N GLU A 15 4.78 -7.65 -27.27
CA GLU A 15 3.58 -8.01 -28.02
C GLU A 15 3.35 -7.02 -29.18
N HIS A 16 3.48 -5.72 -28.91
CA HIS A 16 3.34 -4.69 -29.94
C HIS A 16 4.38 -4.85 -31.08
N LEU A 17 5.66 -5.07 -30.72
CA LEU A 17 6.72 -5.35 -31.69
C LEU A 17 6.44 -6.60 -32.50
N ALA A 18 5.97 -7.68 -31.85
CA ALA A 18 5.68 -8.95 -32.50
C ALA A 18 4.52 -8.82 -33.49
N HIS A 19 3.44 -8.14 -33.12
CA HIS A 19 2.31 -7.88 -34.01
C HIS A 19 2.71 -7.06 -35.23
N PHE A 20 3.44 -5.97 -35.03
CA PHE A 20 3.91 -5.14 -36.15
C PHE A 20 4.86 -5.93 -37.07
N THR A 21 5.86 -6.61 -36.51
CA THR A 21 6.85 -7.39 -37.26
C THR A 21 6.17 -8.50 -38.08
N SER A 22 5.24 -9.23 -37.48
CA SER A 22 4.50 -10.32 -38.14
C SER A 22 3.65 -9.79 -39.30
N GLY A 23 2.93 -8.68 -39.09
CA GLY A 23 2.13 -8.05 -40.14
C GLY A 23 2.98 -7.52 -41.31
N MET A 24 4.13 -6.92 -41.02
CA MET A 24 5.04 -6.43 -42.06
C MET A 24 5.70 -7.57 -42.84
N ASN A 25 6.10 -8.64 -42.15
CA ASN A 25 6.67 -9.84 -42.77
C ASN A 25 5.66 -10.58 -43.66
N LEU A 26 4.37 -10.61 -43.28
CA LEU A 26 3.31 -11.18 -44.12
C LEU A 26 3.24 -10.51 -45.51
N HIS A 27 3.56 -9.22 -45.58
CA HIS A 27 3.61 -8.44 -46.80
C HIS A 27 5.03 -8.35 -47.41
N LEU A 28 5.98 -9.15 -46.92
CA LEU A 28 7.38 -9.17 -47.36
C LEU A 28 8.04 -7.78 -47.34
N VAL A 29 7.64 -6.94 -46.38
CA VAL A 29 8.13 -5.56 -46.28
C VAL A 29 9.59 -5.58 -45.80
N PRO A 30 10.54 -4.94 -46.52
CA PRO A 30 11.93 -4.88 -46.06
C PRO A 30 12.07 -4.10 -44.75
N GLY A 31 13.05 -4.48 -43.93
CA GLY A 31 13.29 -3.85 -42.62
C GLY A 31 13.52 -2.34 -42.68
N GLN A 32 14.08 -1.81 -43.77
CA GLN A 32 14.25 -0.35 -43.95
C GLN A 32 12.90 0.37 -44.07
N ILE A 33 11.91 -0.27 -44.70
CA ILE A 33 10.55 0.26 -44.81
C ILE A 33 9.83 0.12 -43.46
N MET A 34 10.03 -0.99 -42.74
CA MET A 34 9.52 -1.17 -41.38
C MET A 34 9.96 -0.02 -40.46
N CYS A 35 11.24 0.37 -40.49
CA CYS A 35 11.74 1.51 -39.70
C CYS A 35 11.04 2.83 -40.00
N ARG A 36 10.62 3.05 -41.25
CA ARG A 36 9.91 4.27 -41.67
C ARG A 36 8.41 4.22 -41.37
N ALA A 37 7.83 3.03 -41.37
CA ALA A 37 6.41 2.81 -41.10
C ALA A 37 6.10 2.77 -39.59
N PHE A 38 6.99 2.24 -38.76
CA PHE A 38 6.77 2.08 -37.33
C PHE A 38 6.40 3.38 -36.59
N PRO A 39 7.02 4.55 -36.86
CA PRO A 39 6.66 5.80 -36.16
C PRO A 39 5.22 6.25 -36.41
N VAL A 40 4.61 5.83 -37.53
CA VAL A 40 3.21 6.18 -37.91
C VAL A 40 2.22 5.56 -36.94
N ILE A 41 2.56 4.44 -36.31
CA ILE A 41 1.71 3.72 -35.36
C ILE A 41 2.05 4.04 -33.91
N LEU A 42 2.97 4.98 -33.66
CA LEU A 42 3.28 5.46 -32.32
C LEU A 42 2.50 6.72 -32.01
N LYS A 43 2.02 6.83 -30.77
CA LYS A 43 1.38 8.04 -30.21
C LYS A 43 1.97 8.36 -28.84
N GLY A 44 1.61 9.51 -28.28
CA GLY A 44 1.98 9.87 -26.90
C GLY A 44 3.48 9.74 -26.59
N ALA A 45 3.81 9.08 -25.48
CA ALA A 45 5.18 8.93 -25.01
C ALA A 45 6.06 8.12 -25.98
N ALA A 46 5.48 7.15 -26.68
CA ALA A 46 6.19 6.37 -27.70
C ALA A 46 6.59 7.22 -28.91
N HIS A 47 5.71 8.09 -29.37
CA HIS A 47 6.03 9.02 -30.46
C HIS A 47 7.10 10.02 -30.05
N ILE A 48 6.98 10.60 -28.84
CA ILE A 48 7.96 11.53 -28.29
C ILE A 48 9.34 10.86 -28.19
N TRP A 49 9.41 9.64 -27.65
CA TRP A 49 10.66 8.88 -27.58
C TRP A 49 11.33 8.75 -28.96
N PHE A 50 10.56 8.38 -29.99
CA PHE A 50 11.10 8.21 -31.33
C PHE A 50 11.70 9.52 -31.88
N GLN A 51 11.05 10.66 -31.62
CA GLN A 51 11.56 11.98 -32.04
C GLN A 51 12.88 12.37 -31.37
N HIS A 52 13.18 11.82 -30.18
CA HIS A 52 14.41 12.10 -29.43
C HIS A 52 15.57 11.17 -29.78
N LEU A 53 15.36 10.20 -30.68
CA LEU A 53 16.44 9.34 -31.14
C LEU A 53 17.48 10.18 -31.90
N ALA A 54 18.76 9.92 -31.62
CA ALA A 54 19.84 10.62 -32.30
C ALA A 54 19.75 10.39 -33.82
N PRO A 55 19.95 11.43 -34.65
CA PRO A 55 19.94 11.27 -36.10
C PRO A 55 20.89 10.16 -36.54
N ARG A 56 20.44 9.31 -37.48
CA ARG A 56 21.24 8.20 -38.06
C ARG A 56 21.70 7.13 -37.03
N SER A 57 21.10 7.08 -35.84
CA SER A 57 21.39 6.04 -34.82
C SER A 57 20.81 4.67 -35.15
N ILE A 58 19.85 4.59 -36.08
CA ILE A 58 19.14 3.36 -36.45
C ILE A 58 19.33 3.11 -37.94
N SER A 59 19.91 1.97 -38.27
CA SER A 59 20.22 1.54 -39.64
C SER A 59 19.34 0.38 -40.13
N CYS A 60 18.71 -0.37 -39.22
CA CYS A 60 17.88 -1.53 -39.54
C CYS A 60 16.78 -1.75 -38.51
N TRP A 61 15.81 -2.60 -38.88
CA TRP A 61 14.66 -2.93 -38.01
C TRP A 61 15.08 -3.50 -36.66
N ALA A 62 16.09 -4.39 -36.65
CA ALA A 62 16.58 -5.01 -35.41
C ALA A 62 17.08 -3.97 -34.40
N GLN A 63 17.80 -2.94 -34.85
CA GLN A 63 18.28 -1.86 -33.98
C GLN A 63 17.11 -1.02 -33.44
N LEU A 64 16.10 -0.72 -34.26
CA LEU A 64 14.92 0.01 -33.82
C LEU A 64 14.13 -0.77 -32.77
N ALA A 65 13.86 -2.05 -33.04
CA ALA A 65 13.14 -2.94 -32.13
C ALA A 65 13.88 -3.07 -30.80
N GLU A 66 15.21 -3.22 -30.84
CA GLU A 66 16.04 -3.29 -29.64
C GLU A 66 16.01 -1.98 -28.83
N SER A 67 16.14 -0.83 -29.50
CA SER A 67 16.06 0.48 -28.85
C SER A 67 14.68 0.70 -28.20
N PHE A 68 13.61 0.35 -28.92
CA PHE A 68 12.24 0.42 -28.40
C PHE A 68 12.05 -0.50 -27.18
N ARG A 69 12.51 -1.74 -27.27
CA ARG A 69 12.48 -2.70 -26.16
C ARG A 69 13.18 -2.11 -24.94
N ASN A 70 14.41 -1.64 -25.08
CA ASN A 70 15.18 -1.11 -23.95
C ASN A 70 14.53 0.12 -23.31
N ASN A 71 13.81 0.92 -24.09
CA ASN A 71 13.12 2.10 -23.58
C ASN A 71 11.83 1.76 -22.81
N PHE A 72 11.03 0.80 -23.30
CA PHE A 72 9.68 0.56 -22.77
C PHE A 72 9.53 -0.71 -21.92
N LEU A 73 10.41 -1.71 -22.07
CA LEU A 73 10.24 -3.00 -21.41
C LEU A 73 10.33 -2.88 -19.89
N THR A 74 11.37 -2.21 -19.37
CA THR A 74 11.58 -2.06 -17.93
C THR A 74 10.40 -1.34 -17.28
N SER A 75 9.95 -0.22 -17.86
CA SER A 75 8.83 0.56 -17.31
C SER A 75 7.50 -0.18 -17.40
N TRP A 76 7.27 -0.99 -18.45
CA TRP A 76 6.12 -1.86 -18.53
C TRP A 76 6.15 -2.98 -17.48
N ILE A 77 7.27 -3.70 -17.34
CA ILE A 77 7.42 -4.75 -16.31
C ILE A 77 7.17 -4.18 -14.93
N GLN A 78 7.74 -3.01 -14.62
CA GLN A 78 7.57 -2.35 -13.33
C GLN A 78 6.13 -1.93 -13.06
N ARG A 79 5.41 -1.42 -14.07
CA ARG A 79 3.98 -1.12 -13.94
C ARG A 79 3.12 -2.37 -13.74
N LYS A 80 3.42 -3.44 -14.45
CA LYS A 80 2.72 -4.73 -14.31
C LYS A 80 2.91 -5.28 -12.90
N LYS A 81 4.16 -5.29 -12.43
CA LYS A 81 4.56 -5.65 -11.07
C LYS A 81 3.87 -4.79 -10.01
N SER A 82 3.96 -3.47 -10.12
CA SER A 82 3.33 -2.55 -9.17
C SER A 82 1.81 -2.73 -9.12
N SER A 83 1.17 -2.96 -10.27
CA SER A 83 -0.28 -3.19 -10.34
C SER A 83 -0.73 -4.39 -9.51
N ALA A 84 0.08 -5.44 -9.40
CA ALA A 84 -0.22 -6.61 -8.57
C ALA A 84 -0.25 -6.22 -7.08
N LEU A 85 0.76 -5.49 -6.62
CA LEU A 85 0.83 -4.99 -5.24
C LEU A 85 -0.36 -4.07 -4.90
N PHE A 86 -0.75 -3.19 -5.82
CA PHE A 86 -1.92 -2.29 -5.64
C PHE A 86 -3.28 -3.01 -5.58
N ARG A 87 -3.36 -4.28 -6.00
CA ARG A 87 -4.56 -5.10 -5.86
C ARG A 87 -4.71 -5.70 -4.46
N ILE A 88 -3.65 -5.68 -3.66
CA ILE A 88 -3.71 -6.12 -2.27
C ILE A 88 -4.39 -5.03 -1.44
N VAL A 89 -5.67 -5.24 -1.15
CA VAL A 89 -6.49 -4.34 -0.33
C VAL A 89 -6.97 -5.10 0.90
N GLN A 90 -6.99 -4.41 2.04
CA GLN A 90 -7.50 -4.91 3.29
C GLN A 90 -9.02 -5.05 3.22
N GLY A 91 -9.52 -6.26 3.46
CA GLY A 91 -10.95 -6.57 3.46
C GLY A 91 -11.70 -5.87 4.60
N PRO A 92 -13.03 -5.71 4.50
CA PRO A 92 -13.83 -5.00 5.51
C PRO A 92 -13.72 -5.57 6.94
N LYS A 93 -13.55 -6.89 7.07
CA LYS A 93 -13.46 -7.62 8.34
C LYS A 93 -12.08 -8.25 8.58
N GLU A 94 -11.11 -7.96 7.72
CA GLU A 94 -9.78 -8.57 7.78
C GLU A 94 -8.92 -7.88 8.84
N SER A 95 -8.20 -8.61 9.69
CA SER A 95 -7.24 -7.97 10.61
C SER A 95 -6.12 -7.26 9.87
N LEU A 96 -5.51 -6.24 10.48
CA LEU A 96 -4.33 -5.59 9.93
C LEU A 96 -3.19 -6.60 9.76
N LYS A 97 -3.04 -7.54 10.70
CA LYS A 97 -2.06 -8.63 10.63
C LYS A 97 -2.22 -9.49 9.38
N SER A 98 -3.43 -9.97 9.11
CA SER A 98 -3.72 -10.82 7.95
C SER A 98 -3.45 -10.09 6.63
N TYR A 99 -3.88 -8.83 6.53
CA TYR A 99 -3.60 -7.99 5.37
C TYR A 99 -2.10 -7.75 5.18
N TYR A 100 -1.38 -7.39 6.25
CA TYR A 100 0.04 -7.10 6.19
C TYR A 100 0.86 -8.33 5.74
N THR A 101 0.48 -9.53 6.18
CA THR A 101 1.08 -10.78 5.69
C THR A 101 0.89 -10.92 4.18
N ARG A 102 -0.33 -10.78 3.66
CA ARG A 102 -0.58 -10.87 2.20
C ARG A 102 0.19 -9.80 1.42
N PHE A 103 0.23 -8.58 1.93
CA PHE A 103 0.97 -7.48 1.33
C PHE A 103 2.47 -7.79 1.23
N ASN A 104 3.06 -8.32 2.31
CA ASN A 104 4.47 -8.70 2.30
C ASN A 104 4.77 -9.90 1.39
N THR A 105 3.87 -10.87 1.32
CA THR A 105 3.99 -11.99 0.37
C THR A 105 4.02 -11.48 -1.07
N GLU A 106 3.07 -10.61 -1.45
CA GLU A 106 3.04 -10.04 -2.80
C GLU A 106 4.26 -9.15 -3.08
N LYS A 107 4.69 -8.35 -2.09
CA LYS A 107 5.89 -7.52 -2.19
C LYS A 107 7.14 -8.39 -2.45
N LEU A 108 7.27 -9.54 -1.79
CA LEU A 108 8.40 -10.44 -1.98
C LEU A 108 8.40 -11.08 -3.39
N LEU A 109 7.22 -11.34 -3.96
CA LEU A 109 7.10 -11.79 -5.35
C LEU A 109 7.38 -10.66 -6.36
N THR A 110 7.30 -9.41 -5.90
CA THR A 110 7.44 -8.20 -6.71
C THR A 110 8.84 -7.59 -6.50
N ASP A 111 9.88 -8.27 -6.99
CA ASP A 111 11.28 -7.81 -6.89
C ASP A 111 11.52 -6.43 -7.53
N ASN A 112 12.47 -5.67 -6.93
CA ASN A 112 13.00 -4.39 -7.42
C ASN A 112 11.94 -3.29 -7.62
N LEU A 113 10.96 -3.21 -6.71
CA LEU A 113 9.97 -2.15 -6.72
C LEU A 113 10.50 -0.87 -6.06
N ASP A 114 10.16 0.28 -6.63
CA ASP A 114 10.44 1.57 -6.01
C ASP A 114 9.80 1.67 -4.60
N SER A 115 10.54 2.27 -3.67
CA SER A 115 10.07 2.42 -2.27
C SER A 115 8.82 3.28 -2.20
N GLY A 116 8.76 4.36 -2.99
CA GLY A 116 7.58 5.23 -3.07
C GLY A 116 6.34 4.49 -3.58
N VAL A 117 6.51 3.62 -4.58
CA VAL A 117 5.44 2.73 -5.06
C VAL A 117 4.96 1.80 -3.94
N THR A 118 5.88 1.22 -3.15
CA THR A 118 5.52 0.37 -2.00
C THR A 118 4.73 1.16 -0.96
N PHE A 119 5.14 2.40 -0.65
CA PHE A 119 4.47 3.25 0.34
C PHE A 119 3.07 3.62 -0.13
N ALA A 120 2.93 4.01 -1.39
CA ALA A 120 1.66 4.34 -2.01
C ALA A 120 0.72 3.13 -2.04
N ALA A 121 1.24 1.94 -2.36
CA ALA A 121 0.47 0.71 -2.37
C ALA A 121 -0.01 0.33 -0.96
N MET A 122 0.87 0.39 0.05
CA MET A 122 0.50 0.10 1.43
C MET A 122 -0.57 1.06 1.93
N ALA A 123 -0.36 2.37 1.70
CA ALA A 123 -1.33 3.37 2.09
C ALA A 123 -2.67 3.09 1.37
N ARG A 124 -2.68 2.84 0.06
CA ARG A 124 -3.91 2.53 -0.70
C ARG A 124 -4.60 1.24 -0.24
N GLY A 125 -3.84 0.21 0.11
CA GLY A 125 -4.37 -1.10 0.48
C GLY A 125 -4.97 -1.12 1.89
N VAL A 126 -4.47 -0.31 2.83
CA VAL A 126 -5.05 -0.21 4.18
C VAL A 126 -6.46 0.41 4.10
N ARG A 127 -7.39 -0.14 4.90
CA ARG A 127 -8.78 0.33 4.92
C ARG A 127 -8.88 1.84 5.14
N PRO A 128 -9.76 2.54 4.39
CA PRO A 128 -10.01 3.96 4.59
C PRO A 128 -10.57 4.22 6.00
N GLY A 129 -10.26 5.40 6.55
CA GLY A 129 -10.72 5.81 7.89
C GLY A 129 -9.97 5.19 9.07
N THR A 130 -9.05 4.24 8.85
CA THR A 130 -8.24 3.68 9.93
C THR A 130 -7.15 4.65 10.40
N PRO A 131 -6.74 4.59 11.68
CA PRO A 131 -5.64 5.40 12.20
C PRO A 131 -4.33 5.22 11.42
N LEU A 132 -4.02 3.99 11.00
CA LEU A 132 -2.84 3.70 10.17
C LEU A 132 -2.91 4.43 8.82
N ARG A 133 -4.05 4.36 8.10
CA ARG A 133 -4.23 5.05 6.82
C ARG A 133 -4.06 6.56 6.96
N PHE A 134 -4.65 7.15 8.00
CA PHE A 134 -4.50 8.57 8.29
C PHE A 134 -3.04 8.94 8.56
N SER A 135 -2.35 8.14 9.38
CA SER A 135 -0.94 8.35 9.73
C SER A 135 -0.01 8.27 8.51
N LEU A 136 -0.23 7.29 7.62
CA LEU A 136 0.53 7.15 6.36
C LEU A 136 0.31 8.33 5.42
N ASN A 137 -0.91 8.86 5.32
CA ASN A 137 -1.22 9.99 4.44
C ASN A 137 -0.72 11.31 5.01
N LYS A 138 -0.81 11.51 6.33
CA LYS A 138 -0.40 12.76 7.00
C LYS A 138 1.11 12.95 6.95
N LYS A 139 1.88 11.87 7.11
CA LYS A 139 3.34 11.89 7.03
C LYS A 139 3.82 10.69 6.22
N PRO A 140 3.94 10.80 4.89
CA PRO A 140 4.47 9.72 4.07
C PRO A 140 5.83 9.23 4.60
N PRO A 141 6.10 7.91 4.62
CA PRO A 141 7.43 7.38 4.95
C PRO A 141 8.47 7.87 3.94
N GLU A 142 9.71 8.09 4.42
CA GLU A 142 10.85 8.43 3.55
C GLU A 142 11.68 7.18 3.25
N HIS A 143 11.83 6.32 4.25
CA HIS A 143 12.55 5.06 4.14
C HIS A 143 11.67 3.86 4.48
N MET A 144 12.07 2.68 4.01
CA MET A 144 11.35 1.43 4.28
C MET A 144 11.22 1.16 5.78
N ILE A 145 12.25 1.50 6.56
CA ILE A 145 12.24 1.32 8.02
C ILE A 145 11.15 2.17 8.70
N ASP A 146 10.90 3.39 8.23
CA ASP A 146 9.85 4.25 8.77
C ASP A 146 8.45 3.66 8.55
N LEU A 147 8.26 3.00 7.40
CA LEU A 147 7.02 2.31 7.09
C LEU A 147 6.86 1.10 8.03
N LEU A 148 7.90 0.27 8.16
CA LEU A 148 7.86 -0.96 8.96
C LEU A 148 7.58 -0.64 10.43
N ASP A 149 8.33 0.28 11.03
CA ASP A 149 8.15 0.73 12.41
C ASP A 149 6.72 1.23 12.66
N ARG A 150 6.17 1.95 11.68
CA ARG A 150 4.82 2.47 11.80
C ARG A 150 3.78 1.38 11.73
N VAL A 151 3.89 0.46 10.78
CA VAL A 151 2.94 -0.65 10.65
C VAL A 151 2.99 -1.53 11.89
N GLU A 152 4.19 -1.82 12.41
CA GLU A 152 4.37 -2.63 13.62
C GLU A 152 3.70 -2.01 14.85
N LYS A 153 3.80 -0.69 15.04
CA LYS A 153 3.10 0.02 16.13
C LYS A 153 1.59 -0.20 16.09
N TYR A 154 0.99 -0.17 14.90
CA TYR A 154 -0.46 -0.40 14.76
C TYR A 154 -0.84 -1.88 14.83
N LEU A 155 0.05 -2.80 14.45
CA LEU A 155 -0.17 -4.23 14.65
C LEU A 155 -0.25 -4.58 16.13
N ARG A 156 0.69 -4.08 16.94
CA ARG A 156 0.70 -4.27 18.41
C ARG A 156 -0.58 -3.71 19.06
N ALA A 157 -0.97 -2.49 18.67
CA ALA A 157 -2.19 -1.86 19.17
C ALA A 157 -3.49 -2.63 18.80
N GLU A 158 -3.54 -3.28 17.63
CA GLU A 158 -4.66 -4.14 17.24
C GLU A 158 -4.70 -5.41 18.10
N GLU A 159 -3.56 -6.04 18.37
CA GLU A 159 -3.46 -7.23 19.23
C GLU A 159 -3.94 -6.93 20.66
N ASP A 160 -3.49 -5.83 21.26
CA ASP A 160 -3.91 -5.41 22.60
C ASP A 160 -5.42 -5.13 22.70
N SER A 161 -6.03 -4.61 21.63
CA SER A 161 -7.47 -4.33 21.60
C SER A 161 -8.33 -5.60 21.52
N THR A 162 -7.78 -6.69 20.97
CA THR A 162 -8.51 -7.96 20.82
C THR A 162 -8.47 -8.84 22.07
N THR A 163 -7.43 -8.74 22.88
CA THR A 163 -7.28 -9.52 24.13
C THR A 163 -8.20 -8.99 25.24
N THR A 164 -8.39 -7.67 25.33
CA THR A 164 -9.30 -7.06 26.34
C THR A 164 -10.77 -7.49 26.15
N THR A 165 -11.22 -7.72 24.91
CA THR A 165 -12.61 -8.17 24.64
C THR A 165 -12.92 -9.62 25.03
N GLN A 166 -11.92 -10.46 25.34
CA GLN A 166 -12.18 -11.85 25.78
C GLN A 166 -12.29 -11.99 27.30
N ASP A 167 -11.81 -11.00 28.08
CA ASP A 167 -11.76 -11.09 29.55
C ASP A 167 -13.02 -10.51 30.25
N GLU A 168 -13.87 -9.76 29.52
CA GLU A 168 -15.14 -9.23 30.07
C GLU A 168 -16.33 -10.21 29.94
N GLY A 169 -16.07 -11.50 29.67
CA GLY A 169 -17.10 -12.52 29.45
C GLY A 169 -17.49 -13.39 30.66
N ILE A 170 -16.85 -13.24 31.83
CA ILE A 170 -17.12 -14.11 33.00
C ILE A 170 -17.14 -13.28 34.30
N SER A 171 -18.18 -12.46 34.50
CA SER A 171 -18.60 -12.11 35.86
C SER A 171 -20.04 -11.60 35.91
N GLY A 172 -20.92 -12.37 36.57
CA GLY A 172 -22.00 -11.78 37.35
C GLY A 172 -23.43 -11.89 36.83
N GLN A 173 -23.95 -13.08 36.54
CA GLN A 173 -25.40 -13.31 36.44
C GLN A 173 -25.95 -14.15 37.61
N LYS A 174 -26.42 -13.45 38.65
CA LYS A 174 -27.46 -13.81 39.67
C LYS A 174 -27.32 -12.77 40.80
N ARG A 175 -28.33 -12.00 41.21
CA ARG A 175 -29.68 -12.42 41.61
C ARG A 175 -30.72 -11.29 41.42
N ARG A 176 -31.96 -11.74 41.19
CA ARG A 176 -33.23 -11.00 41.20
C ARG A 176 -33.59 -10.56 42.62
N ASP A 177 -34.16 -9.37 42.77
CA ASP A 177 -35.57 -9.11 43.13
C ASP A 177 -35.72 -7.70 43.74
N CYS A 178 -36.61 -6.89 43.14
CA CYS A 178 -37.18 -5.71 43.78
C CYS A 178 -38.61 -6.05 44.25
N PRO A 179 -38.99 -5.63 45.46
CA PRO A 179 -40.35 -5.15 45.66
C PRO A 179 -40.37 -3.71 46.19
N ASN A 180 -41.26 -2.95 45.57
CA ASN A 180 -41.66 -1.57 45.82
C ASN A 180 -42.18 -1.35 47.26
N GLY A 181 -41.81 -0.23 47.90
CA GLY A 181 -42.37 0.12 49.21
C GLY A 181 -41.83 1.40 49.88
N LYS A 182 -42.41 2.55 49.50
CA LYS A 182 -42.67 3.76 50.32
C LYS A 182 -41.49 4.65 50.77
N ILE A 183 -41.50 5.88 50.27
CA ILE A 183 -40.81 7.09 50.80
C ILE A 183 -41.66 7.65 51.97
N PRO A 184 -41.04 8.25 53.01
CA PRO A 184 -41.22 9.70 53.17
C PRO A 184 -39.99 10.48 53.69
N GLU A 185 -39.80 11.67 53.08
CA GLU A 185 -39.37 12.98 53.59
C GLU A 185 -38.14 13.18 54.53
N GLU A 186 -37.28 14.11 54.09
CA GLU A 186 -36.24 14.88 54.79
C GLU A 186 -36.85 15.75 55.94
N PRO A 187 -36.10 16.28 56.93
CA PRO A 187 -35.20 17.42 56.65
C PRO A 187 -34.00 17.71 57.61
N THR A 188 -33.06 18.50 57.08
CA THR A 188 -32.26 19.57 57.74
C THR A 188 -30.95 19.29 58.51
N ARG A 189 -29.92 20.06 58.05
CA ARG A 189 -28.98 20.93 58.81
C ARG A 189 -27.57 20.41 59.17
N SER A 190 -26.61 20.84 58.35
CA SER A 190 -25.42 21.65 58.70
C SER A 190 -24.20 21.05 59.43
N ARG A 191 -23.09 21.05 58.66
CA ARG A 191 -21.77 21.70 58.95
C ARG A 191 -20.64 20.85 59.55
N THR A 192 -19.47 21.06 58.93
CA THR A 192 -18.09 21.16 59.48
C THR A 192 -17.16 19.93 59.38
N THR A 193 -16.11 20.11 58.57
CA THR A 193 -14.68 19.71 58.75
C THR A 193 -14.29 18.24 58.89
N LEU A 194 -13.30 17.76 58.11
CA LEU A 194 -11.85 17.82 58.42
C LEU A 194 -11.08 16.70 57.68
N SER A 195 -9.88 17.06 57.20
CA SER A 195 -8.70 16.22 56.92
C SER A 195 -8.79 15.22 55.74
N LYS A 196 -8.20 15.48 54.57
CA LYS A 196 -6.76 15.28 54.24
C LYS A 196 -6.10 14.11 54.99
N ASN A 197 -5.52 13.17 54.25
CA ASN A 197 -4.08 12.87 54.28
C ASN A 197 -3.67 11.95 53.12
N PHE A 198 -2.77 12.45 52.27
CA PHE A 198 -1.89 11.67 51.40
C PHE A 198 -0.71 11.14 52.23
N THR A 199 -0.13 10.00 51.84
CA THR A 199 1.25 9.64 52.22
C THR A 199 2.09 9.48 50.95
N PRO A 200 3.18 10.25 50.78
CA PRO A 200 4.10 10.15 49.64
C PRO A 200 5.18 9.08 49.88
N LEU A 201 5.78 8.62 48.78
CA LEU A 201 6.90 7.68 48.74
C LEU A 201 8.10 8.18 49.55
N THR A 202 8.50 7.43 50.57
CA THR A 202 9.77 7.63 51.27
C THR A 202 10.42 6.29 51.56
N THR A 203 11.20 5.76 50.62
CA THR A 203 12.33 4.89 50.95
C THR A 203 13.42 5.08 49.91
N SER A 204 14.60 5.46 50.41
CA SER A 204 15.80 5.82 49.65
C SER A 204 16.58 4.58 49.19
N ARG A 205 17.35 4.75 48.11
CA ARG A 205 18.03 3.75 47.25
C ARG A 205 19.13 2.89 47.92
N GLU A 206 19.30 2.94 49.23
CA GLU A 206 20.49 2.37 49.90
C GLU A 206 20.18 1.34 51.01
N HIS A 207 18.99 0.74 51.03
CA HIS A 207 18.69 -0.38 51.93
C HIS A 207 18.05 -1.55 51.16
N ILE A 208 18.56 -2.76 51.45
CA ILE A 208 18.10 -4.10 51.03
C ILE A 208 18.84 -4.66 49.80
N LEU A 209 20.16 -4.77 49.93
CA LEU A 209 20.94 -5.85 49.33
C LEU A 209 20.92 -7.06 50.28
N ASN A 210 20.61 -8.23 49.75
CA ASN A 210 21.31 -9.50 49.98
C ASN A 210 21.02 -10.40 48.77
#